data_AF-A0A954KR71-F1
#
_entry.id   AF-A0A954KR71-F1
#
_cell.length_a   1.000
_cell.length_b   1.000
_cell.length_c   1.000
_cell.angle_alpha   90.00
_cell.angle_beta   90.00
_cell.angle_gamma   90.00
#
_symmetry.space_group_name_H-M   'P 1'
#
loop_
_entity.id
_entity.type
_entity.pdbx_description
1 polymer ?
#
loop_
_entity_poly.entity_id
_entity_poly.type
_entity_poly.pdbx_seq_one_letter_code
_entity_poly.pdbx_strand_id
1 'polypeptide(L)'
;MSRTFLMKFSNDDSRDALDRIGGIPVQRPETIPRNPHSGEELAFLAQFQIDPDKFQVKETLLVQIYQDPDFDSHRIPVAITIKDNDPINTGYPGRVYDGLPSLAIQWEERYEEIDPENEDDIDDLPLEEEFLYQASKAGGCCYINTAIDPDDIFLLQLNENDIMERIFGGLFLILFINKKNEIQVRLG
;
A
#
# COMPACT_ATOMS: atom_id res chain seq x y z
N MET A 1 -20.98 8.20 -11.21
CA MET A 1 -19.70 8.82 -10.84
C MET A 1 -19.14 8.09 -9.62
N SER A 2 -18.09 7.31 -9.83
CA SER A 2 -17.26 6.72 -8.78
C SER A 2 -16.10 7.69 -8.48
N ARG A 3 -15.59 7.66 -7.25
CA ARG A 3 -14.39 8.43 -6.88
C ARG A 3 -13.17 7.56 -7.15
N THR A 4 -12.20 8.10 -7.88
CA THR A 4 -10.91 7.46 -8.12
C THR A 4 -9.81 8.32 -7.49
N PHE A 5 -8.72 7.70 -7.07
CA PHE A 5 -7.57 8.42 -6.54
C PHE A 5 -6.36 8.15 -7.43
N LEU A 6 -5.60 9.21 -7.72
CA LEU A 6 -4.28 9.12 -8.34
C LEU A 6 -3.21 9.21 -7.24
N MET A 7 -2.36 8.20 -7.17
CA MET A 7 -1.13 8.15 -6.40
C MET A 7 -0.01 8.85 -7.17
N LYS A 8 0.72 9.73 -6.50
CA LYS A 8 1.95 10.35 -7.01
C LYS A 8 3.08 10.12 -6.03
N PHE A 9 4.23 9.69 -6.52
CA PHE A 9 5.44 9.63 -5.69
C PHE A 9 6.15 10.98 -5.69
N SER A 10 6.62 11.39 -4.51
CA SER A 10 7.37 12.63 -4.35
C SER A 10 8.65 12.37 -3.56
N ASN A 11 9.71 13.10 -3.92
CA ASN A 11 10.98 13.10 -3.19
C ASN A 11 10.91 13.89 -1.87
N ASP A 12 9.70 14.21 -1.39
CA ASP A 12 9.49 14.81 -0.09
C ASP A 12 9.76 13.75 0.98
N ASP A 13 11.00 13.69 1.48
CA ASP A 13 11.41 12.77 2.56
C ASP A 13 11.03 13.32 3.95
N SER A 14 10.02 14.20 4.04
CA SER A 14 9.53 14.64 5.33
C SER A 14 9.04 13.44 6.14
N ARG A 15 9.47 13.38 7.41
CA ARG A 15 8.99 12.37 8.37
C ARG A 15 7.51 12.51 8.66
N ASP A 16 6.89 13.60 8.25
CA ASP A 16 5.48 13.91 8.46
C ASP A 16 4.58 13.26 7.40
N ALA A 17 5.13 12.78 6.27
CA ALA A 17 4.35 12.06 5.26
C ALA A 17 3.85 10.71 5.80
N LEU A 18 2.55 10.62 6.09
CA LEU A 18 1.92 9.40 6.61
C LEU A 18 1.75 8.30 5.55
N ASP A 19 1.64 8.67 4.28
CA ASP A 19 1.63 7.73 3.15
C ASP A 19 3.05 7.72 2.52
N ARG A 20 3.69 6.55 2.42
CA ARG A 20 5.05 6.44 1.85
C ARG A 20 5.39 5.03 1.38
N ILE A 21 6.41 4.94 0.55
CA ILE A 21 7.08 3.71 0.16
C ILE A 21 8.57 3.78 0.54
N GLY A 22 9.13 2.65 0.96
CA GLY A 22 10.51 2.51 1.39
C GLY A 22 10.86 3.38 2.60
N GLY A 23 12.15 3.45 2.90
CA GLY A 23 12.67 4.26 4.00
C GLY A 23 12.28 3.73 5.39
N ILE A 24 11.90 4.64 6.29
CA ILE A 24 11.57 4.32 7.68
C ILE A 24 10.08 4.58 7.93
N PRO A 25 9.34 3.63 8.53
CA PRO A 25 7.96 3.86 8.92
C PRO A 25 7.87 4.95 9.99
N VAL A 26 6.83 5.78 9.95
CA VAL A 26 6.65 6.92 10.86
C VAL A 26 6.48 6.47 12.31
N GLN A 27 5.71 5.39 12.51
CA GLN A 27 5.50 4.74 13.80
C GLN A 27 6.07 3.32 13.71
N ARG A 28 6.56 2.80 14.84
CA ARG A 28 7.11 1.44 14.88
C ARG A 28 6.05 0.50 15.47
N PRO A 29 5.75 -0.65 14.84
CA PRO A 29 4.88 -1.65 15.45
C PRO A 29 5.54 -2.23 16.71
N GLU A 30 4.73 -2.64 17.68
CA GLU A 30 5.22 -3.27 18.91
C GLU A 30 6.10 -4.50 18.62
N THR A 31 5.71 -5.28 17.60
CA THR A 31 6.48 -6.42 17.10
C THR A 31 6.65 -6.30 15.59
N ILE A 32 7.90 -6.37 15.12
CA ILE A 32 8.21 -6.43 13.70
C ILE A 32 7.90 -7.85 13.20
N PRO A 33 7.13 -8.01 12.12
CA PRO A 33 6.82 -9.32 11.58
C PRO A 33 8.10 -10.03 11.12
N ARG A 34 8.14 -11.35 11.31
CA ARG A 34 9.27 -12.20 10.96
C ARG A 34 8.86 -13.23 9.93
N ASN A 35 9.79 -13.58 9.05
CA ASN A 35 9.62 -14.69 8.15
C ASN A 35 9.44 -15.98 8.95
N PRO A 36 8.35 -16.75 8.77
CA PRO A 36 8.09 -17.94 9.57
C PRO A 36 9.07 -19.09 9.31
N HIS A 37 9.79 -19.08 8.19
CA HIS A 37 10.76 -20.11 7.81
C HIS A 37 12.18 -19.77 8.27
N SER A 38 12.66 -18.56 8.02
CA SER A 38 14.02 -18.15 8.39
C SER A 38 14.12 -17.53 9.80
N GLY A 39 13.01 -17.02 10.34
CA GLY A 39 12.99 -16.27 11.60
C GLY A 39 13.52 -14.83 11.50
N GLU A 40 14.02 -14.43 10.32
CA GLU A 40 14.52 -13.09 10.04
C GLU A 40 13.38 -12.06 10.01
N GLU A 41 13.68 -10.82 10.36
CA GLU A 41 12.71 -9.73 10.26
C GLU A 41 12.35 -9.47 8.80
N LEU A 42 11.07 -9.18 8.55
CA LEU A 42 10.62 -8.67 7.26
C LEU A 42 11.03 -7.20 7.13
N ALA A 43 11.27 -6.76 5.90
CA ALA A 43 11.59 -5.38 5.60
C ALA A 43 10.32 -4.54 5.43
N PHE A 44 10.40 -3.28 5.85
CA PHE A 44 9.35 -2.31 5.61
C PHE A 44 9.27 -1.97 4.12
N LEU A 45 8.07 -2.01 3.56
CA LEU A 45 7.81 -1.76 2.15
C LEU A 45 7.04 -0.46 1.94
N ALA A 46 5.90 -0.29 2.59
CA ALA A 46 5.09 0.90 2.46
C ALA A 46 4.20 1.11 3.68
N GLN A 47 3.68 2.33 3.84
CA GLN A 47 2.60 2.60 4.78
C GLN A 47 1.55 3.50 4.16
N PHE A 48 0.31 3.31 4.62
CA PHE A 48 -0.86 4.03 4.17
C PHE A 48 -1.72 4.44 5.35
N GLN A 49 -2.17 5.69 5.36
CA GLN A 49 -3.15 6.21 6.28
C GLN A 49 -4.53 5.67 5.92
N ILE A 50 -5.24 5.21 6.93
CA ILE A 50 -6.62 4.74 6.83
C ILE A 50 -7.52 5.73 7.56
N ASP A 51 -8.71 5.95 7.02
CA ASP A 51 -9.77 6.68 7.70
C ASP A 51 -10.59 5.69 8.56
N PRO A 52 -10.37 5.62 9.88
CA PRO A 52 -11.04 4.65 10.74
C PRO A 52 -12.56 4.85 10.79
N ASP A 53 -13.06 6.07 10.58
CA ASP A 53 -14.49 6.37 10.61
C ASP A 53 -15.18 5.81 9.36
N LYS A 54 -14.50 5.88 8.22
CA LYS A 54 -15.03 5.35 6.95
C LYS A 54 -15.09 3.82 6.92
N PHE A 55 -14.12 3.15 7.52
CA PHE A 55 -13.94 1.70 7.39
C PHE A 55 -14.25 0.89 8.66
N GLN A 56 -14.63 1.56 9.76
CA GLN A 56 -14.94 0.93 11.05
C GLN A 56 -13.80 0.04 11.59
N VAL A 57 -12.55 0.31 11.17
CA VAL A 57 -11.36 -0.38 11.69
C VAL A 57 -10.89 0.39 12.92
N LYS A 58 -11.37 -0.04 14.10
CA LYS A 58 -11.17 0.71 15.35
C LYS A 58 -9.70 0.95 15.64
N GLU A 59 -9.40 2.21 15.96
CA GLU A 59 -8.09 2.68 16.42
C GLU A 59 -6.95 2.57 15.40
N THR A 60 -7.20 2.15 14.15
CA THR A 60 -6.16 2.04 13.12
C THR A 60 -5.97 3.39 12.42
N LEU A 61 -4.79 3.98 12.58
CA LEU A 61 -4.37 5.17 11.85
C LEU A 61 -3.62 4.81 10.56
N LEU A 62 -2.67 3.88 10.66
CA LEU A 62 -1.84 3.47 9.52
C LEU A 62 -1.91 1.96 9.33
N VAL A 63 -1.70 1.53 8.09
CA VAL A 63 -1.35 0.16 7.74
C VAL A 63 0.06 0.18 7.19
N GLN A 64 0.90 -0.69 7.72
CA GLN A 64 2.28 -0.89 7.27
C GLN A 64 2.41 -2.24 6.59
N ILE A 65 3.05 -2.26 5.43
CA ILE A 65 3.31 -3.47 4.66
C ILE A 65 4.77 -3.87 4.86
N TYR A 66 4.94 -5.14 5.20
CA TYR A 66 6.24 -5.77 5.39
C TYR A 66 6.40 -6.97 4.46
N GLN A 67 7.59 -7.15 3.91
CA GLN A 67 7.88 -8.24 3.00
C GLN A 67 9.30 -8.76 3.20
N ASP A 68 9.54 -10.01 2.84
CA ASP A 68 10.91 -10.51 2.73
C ASP A 68 11.61 -9.82 1.54
N PRO A 69 12.80 -9.20 1.72
CA PRO A 69 13.58 -8.63 0.63
C PRO A 69 13.97 -9.64 -0.44
N ASP A 70 14.19 -10.90 -0.05
CA ASP A 70 14.49 -11.99 -0.96
C ASP A 70 13.15 -12.58 -1.44
N PHE A 71 12.35 -11.76 -2.13
CA PHE A 71 11.02 -12.15 -2.56
C PHE A 71 11.07 -13.43 -3.42
N ASP A 72 10.30 -14.42 -3.00
CA ASP A 72 9.91 -15.58 -3.79
C ASP A 72 8.39 -15.57 -3.81
N SER A 73 7.79 -15.87 -4.96
CA SER A 73 6.34 -15.99 -5.21
C SER A 73 5.52 -16.71 -4.13
N HIS A 74 6.16 -17.50 -3.26
CA HIS A 74 5.55 -18.18 -2.12
C HIS A 74 5.45 -17.33 -0.84
N ARG A 75 5.99 -16.10 -0.82
CA ARG A 75 6.09 -15.22 0.36
C ARG A 75 5.18 -14.02 0.20
N ILE A 76 3.96 -14.15 0.75
CA ILE A 76 2.97 -13.08 0.73
C ILE A 76 3.43 -11.96 1.68
N PRO A 77 3.34 -10.68 1.26
CA PRO A 77 3.52 -9.54 2.16
C PRO A 77 2.60 -9.63 3.39
N VAL A 78 2.94 -8.92 4.45
CA VAL A 78 2.16 -8.89 5.70
C VAL A 78 1.75 -7.45 5.97
N ALA A 79 0.45 -7.24 6.24
CA ALA A 79 -0.07 -5.99 6.73
C ALA A 79 -0.06 -5.95 8.26
N ILE A 80 0.43 -4.86 8.83
CA ILE A 80 0.40 -4.55 10.26
C ILE A 80 -0.41 -3.29 10.45
N THR A 81 -1.38 -3.32 11.36
CA THR A 81 -2.16 -2.15 11.74
C THR A 81 -1.44 -1.38 12.83
N ILE A 82 -1.42 -0.06 12.71
CA ILE A 82 -0.76 0.86 13.64
C ILE A 82 -1.81 1.80 14.19
N LYS A 83 -1.76 2.01 15.49
CA LYS A 83 -2.69 2.88 16.20
C LYS A 83 -2.20 4.31 16.26
N ASP A 84 -3.14 5.23 16.42
CA ASP A 84 -2.84 6.67 16.57
C ASP A 84 -1.89 6.96 17.76
N ASN A 85 -1.95 6.14 18.80
CA ASN A 85 -1.12 6.28 19.99
C ASN A 85 0.15 5.39 20.01
N ASP A 86 0.44 4.67 18.93
CA ASP A 86 1.66 3.86 18.86
C ASP A 86 2.92 4.75 18.82
N PRO A 87 4.06 4.30 19.38
CA PRO A 87 5.27 5.12 19.46
C PRO A 87 5.80 5.56 18.09
N ILE A 88 6.15 6.86 18.00
CA ILE A 88 6.89 7.40 16.86
C ILE A 88 8.22 6.66 16.73
N ASN A 89 8.56 6.28 15.50
CA ASN A 89 9.83 5.66 15.21
C ASN A 89 10.95 6.70 15.25
N THR A 90 11.84 6.58 16.23
CA THR A 90 12.96 7.54 16.42
C THR A 90 14.16 7.27 15.49
N GLY A 91 14.04 6.35 14.53
CA GLY A 91 15.06 6.10 13.50
C GLY A 91 15.54 4.65 13.40
N TYR A 92 14.74 3.68 13.82
CA TYR A 92 15.03 2.27 13.60
C TYR A 92 14.30 1.78 12.34
N PRO A 93 14.99 1.55 11.21
CA PRO A 93 14.36 1.09 9.97
C PRO A 93 13.83 -0.35 10.04
N GLY A 94 14.30 -1.17 10.98
CA GLY A 94 14.20 -2.63 10.85
C GLY A 94 15.11 -3.13 9.73
N ARG A 95 14.73 -4.24 9.09
CA ARG A 95 15.35 -4.70 7.84
C ARG A 95 14.95 -3.75 6.72
N VAL A 96 15.90 -3.39 5.85
CA VAL A 96 15.67 -2.50 4.70
C VAL A 96 15.47 -3.35 3.45
N TYR A 97 14.61 -2.86 2.55
CA TYR A 97 14.46 -3.43 1.21
C TYR A 97 15.49 -2.78 0.28
N ASP A 98 16.51 -3.51 -0.12
CA ASP A 98 17.58 -2.98 -0.97
C ASP A 98 17.02 -2.55 -2.34
N GLY A 99 17.35 -1.33 -2.77
CA GLY A 99 16.93 -0.78 -4.05
C GLY A 99 15.56 -0.09 -4.05
N LEU A 100 14.77 -0.18 -2.97
CA LEU A 100 13.51 0.54 -2.85
C LEU A 100 13.76 1.98 -2.37
N PRO A 101 13.40 3.02 -3.16
CA PRO A 101 13.60 4.40 -2.75
C PRO A 101 12.67 4.81 -1.59
N SER A 102 13.12 5.78 -0.79
CA SER A 102 12.30 6.43 0.23
C SER A 102 11.53 7.58 -0.40
N LEU A 103 10.22 7.42 -0.59
CA LEU A 103 9.37 8.40 -1.27
C LEU A 103 8.06 8.59 -0.50
N ALA A 104 7.65 9.85 -0.33
CA ALA A 104 6.30 10.16 0.13
C ALA A 104 5.28 9.92 -0.98
N ILE A 105 4.10 9.48 -0.59
CA ILE A 105 2.98 9.26 -1.48
C ILE A 105 1.98 10.41 -1.31
N GLN A 106 1.70 11.09 -2.41
CA GLN A 106 0.66 12.11 -2.51
C GLN A 106 -0.54 11.52 -3.24
N TRP A 107 -1.73 11.98 -2.86
CA TRP A 107 -2.98 11.48 -3.41
C TRP A 107 -3.81 12.62 -3.97
N GLU A 108 -4.25 12.46 -5.21
CA GLU A 108 -5.14 13.40 -5.88
C GLU A 108 -6.51 12.74 -6.10
N GLU A 109 -7.57 13.36 -5.60
CA GLU A 109 -8.94 12.89 -5.82
C GLU A 109 -9.40 13.28 -7.25
N ARG A 110 -9.85 12.29 -8.02
CA ARG A 110 -10.40 12.47 -9.37
C ARG A 110 -11.83 11.91 -9.42
N TYR A 111 -12.64 12.53 -10.28
CA TYR A 111 -14.00 12.09 -10.58
C TYR A 111 -14.00 11.56 -12.01
N GLU A 112 -14.10 10.25 -12.17
CA GLU A 112 -14.20 9.62 -13.48
C GLU A 112 -15.54 8.89 -13.61
N GLU A 113 -16.15 8.96 -14.79
CA GLU A 113 -17.18 8.01 -15.20
C GLU A 113 -16.45 6.74 -15.63
N ILE A 114 -16.20 5.84 -14.68
CA ILE A 114 -15.60 4.54 -14.99
C ILE A 114 -16.59 3.79 -15.89
N ASP A 115 -16.26 3.64 -17.16
CA ASP A 115 -16.85 2.61 -18.01
C ASP A 115 -16.15 1.28 -17.67
N PRO A 116 -16.82 0.32 -17.01
CA PRO A 116 -16.21 -0.95 -16.62
C PRO A 116 -15.79 -1.82 -17.81
N GLU A 117 -16.12 -1.44 -19.05
CA GLU A 117 -15.79 -2.18 -20.27
C GLU A 117 -14.62 -1.59 -21.07
N ASN A 118 -14.07 -0.43 -20.68
CA ASN A 118 -13.06 0.30 -21.47
C ASN A 118 -11.69 0.32 -20.75
N GLU A 119 -10.85 -0.69 -20.99
CA GLU A 119 -9.44 -0.75 -20.53
C GLU A 119 -8.53 0.25 -21.29
N ASP A 120 -9.01 0.85 -22.39
CA ASP A 120 -8.20 1.59 -23.37
C ASP A 120 -8.06 3.11 -23.11
N ASP A 121 -8.74 3.68 -22.10
CA ASP A 121 -8.65 5.13 -21.80
C ASP A 121 -7.41 5.51 -20.96
N ILE A 122 -6.44 4.59 -20.82
CA ILE A 122 -5.27 4.73 -19.93
C ILE A 122 -4.11 5.52 -20.58
N ASP A 123 -4.11 5.69 -21.91
CA ASP A 123 -2.92 6.13 -22.66
C ASP A 123 -2.80 7.65 -22.93
N ASP A 124 -3.76 8.49 -22.51
CA ASP A 124 -3.80 9.92 -22.88
C ASP A 124 -3.49 10.91 -21.72
N LEU A 125 -2.80 10.48 -20.67
CA LEU A 125 -2.28 11.42 -19.66
C LEU A 125 -1.00 12.10 -20.17
N PRO A 126 -0.93 13.44 -20.25
CA PRO A 126 0.24 14.14 -20.75
C PRO A 126 1.47 13.84 -19.87
N LEU A 127 2.51 13.32 -20.51
CA LEU A 127 3.83 12.89 -19.99
C LEU A 127 4.66 13.98 -19.27
N GLU A 128 4.08 15.13 -18.95
CA GLU A 128 4.76 16.24 -18.27
C GLU A 128 4.13 16.51 -16.90
N GLU A 129 4.12 15.50 -16.03
CA GLU A 129 4.15 15.65 -14.57
C GLU A 129 4.52 14.28 -13.97
N GLU A 130 5.80 14.11 -13.63
CA GLU A 130 6.41 12.84 -13.23
C GLU A 130 5.55 12.07 -12.20
N PHE A 131 5.07 10.91 -12.66
CA PHE A 131 4.58 9.76 -11.89
C PHE A 131 3.19 9.87 -11.25
N LEU A 132 2.16 10.21 -12.03
CA LEU A 132 0.75 10.00 -11.65
C LEU A 132 0.33 8.55 -11.99
N TYR A 133 -0.16 7.81 -11.00
CA TYR A 133 -0.61 6.42 -11.14
C TYR A 133 -1.98 6.21 -10.49
N GLN A 134 -2.85 5.42 -11.09
CA GLN A 134 -4.11 5.05 -10.46
C GLN A 134 -3.86 4.04 -9.34
N ALA A 135 -4.16 4.42 -8.10
CA ALA A 135 -4.19 3.51 -6.97
C ALA A 135 -5.34 3.91 -6.03
N SER A 136 -6.09 2.94 -5.50
CA SER A 136 -7.25 3.23 -4.67
C SER A 136 -6.83 3.56 -3.23
N LYS A 137 -6.94 4.80 -2.77
CA LYS A 137 -6.39 5.19 -1.46
C LYS A 137 -6.99 4.44 -0.25
N ALA A 138 -8.26 4.07 -0.25
CA ALA A 138 -8.82 3.23 0.83
C ALA A 138 -10.18 2.58 0.52
N GLY A 139 -10.76 2.72 -0.68
CA GLY A 139 -12.03 2.04 -1.03
C GLY A 139 -12.63 2.48 -2.36
N GLY A 140 -11.77 2.71 -3.36
CA GLY A 140 -12.15 2.98 -4.74
C GLY A 140 -12.63 1.72 -5.46
N CYS A 141 -12.70 1.75 -6.78
CA CYS A 141 -12.99 0.56 -7.57
C CYS A 141 -11.76 -0.37 -7.60
N CYS A 142 -11.94 -1.62 -7.17
CA CYS A 142 -10.99 -2.69 -7.49
C CYS A 142 -11.25 -3.11 -8.94
N TYR A 143 -10.29 -2.90 -9.82
CA TYR A 143 -10.43 -3.30 -11.23
C TYR A 143 -10.45 -4.84 -11.38
N ILE A 144 -10.03 -5.57 -10.33
CA ILE A 144 -9.91 -7.03 -10.33
C ILE A 144 -10.80 -7.61 -9.23
N ASN A 145 -12.11 -7.57 -9.48
CA ASN A 145 -13.15 -8.06 -8.55
C ASN A 145 -12.98 -9.56 -8.18
N THR A 146 -12.27 -10.35 -8.98
CA THR A 146 -12.03 -11.79 -8.71
C THR A 146 -10.99 -12.04 -7.62
N ALA A 147 -10.21 -11.04 -7.21
CA ALA A 147 -9.08 -11.24 -6.32
C ALA A 147 -9.42 -11.20 -4.82
N ILE A 148 -10.61 -10.74 -4.42
CA ILE A 148 -11.07 -10.72 -3.01
C ILE A 148 -12.45 -11.38 -2.87
N ASP A 149 -12.82 -11.81 -1.66
CA ASP A 149 -14.12 -12.43 -1.47
C ASP A 149 -15.25 -11.38 -1.56
N PRO A 150 -16.48 -11.75 -1.97
CA PRO A 150 -17.58 -10.79 -2.12
C PRO A 150 -17.98 -10.03 -0.84
N ASP A 151 -17.62 -10.55 0.33
CA ASP A 151 -17.91 -9.92 1.63
C ASP A 151 -16.70 -9.13 2.17
N ASP A 152 -15.58 -9.11 1.46
CA ASP A 152 -14.41 -8.33 1.83
C ASP A 152 -14.55 -6.87 1.34
N ILE A 153 -14.01 -5.93 2.10
CA ILE A 153 -14.01 -4.50 1.74
C ILE A 153 -12.65 -4.16 1.14
N PHE A 154 -12.61 -3.88 -0.15
CA PHE A 154 -11.39 -3.40 -0.80
C PHE A 154 -10.91 -2.09 -0.19
N LEU A 155 -9.59 -1.99 0.04
CA LEU A 155 -8.95 -0.77 0.51
C LEU A 155 -8.10 -0.15 -0.59
N LEU A 156 -7.07 -0.88 -1.04
CA LEU A 156 -6.03 -0.34 -1.90
C LEU A 156 -5.50 -1.41 -2.84
N GLN A 157 -5.10 -0.98 -4.03
CA GLN A 157 -4.29 -1.77 -4.95
C GLN A 157 -3.00 -1.00 -5.22
N LEU A 158 -1.88 -1.68 -5.12
CA LEU A 158 -0.55 -1.16 -5.46
C LEU A 158 0.02 -2.03 -6.58
N ASN A 159 0.13 -1.44 -7.77
CA ASN A 159 0.74 -2.10 -8.93
C ASN A 159 2.25 -1.90 -8.91
N GLU A 160 3.01 -2.87 -9.40
CA GLU A 160 4.42 -2.62 -9.72
C GLU A 160 4.55 -1.56 -10.81
N ASN A 161 5.61 -0.77 -10.73
CA ASN A 161 6.00 0.21 -11.72
C ASN A 161 7.53 0.30 -11.76
N ASP A 162 8.07 1.21 -12.57
CA ASP A 162 9.52 1.40 -12.71
C ASP A 162 10.23 1.74 -11.38
N ILE A 163 9.51 2.28 -10.38
CA ILE A 163 10.04 2.60 -9.05
C ILE A 163 10.03 1.36 -8.15
N MET A 164 9.02 0.50 -8.31
CA MET A 164 8.79 -0.73 -7.53
C MET A 164 9.17 -1.99 -8.29
N GLU A 165 10.11 -1.89 -9.25
CA GLU A 165 10.35 -2.92 -10.24
C GLU A 165 10.57 -4.29 -9.58
N ARG A 166 9.62 -5.22 -9.81
CA ARG A 166 9.64 -6.62 -9.34
C ARG A 166 9.64 -6.82 -7.83
N ILE A 167 9.15 -5.87 -7.05
CA ILE A 167 8.99 -6.06 -5.59
C ILE A 167 8.04 -7.20 -5.26
N PHE A 168 6.96 -7.37 -6.02
CA PHE A 168 5.97 -8.45 -5.93
C PHE A 168 6.16 -9.53 -7.01
N GLY A 169 7.27 -9.50 -7.76
CA GLY A 169 7.58 -10.44 -8.84
C GLY A 169 6.68 -10.33 -10.08
N GLY A 170 6.22 -9.13 -10.42
CA GLY A 170 5.30 -8.88 -11.54
C GLY A 170 3.81 -9.01 -11.20
N LEU A 171 3.51 -9.17 -9.91
CA LEU A 171 2.15 -9.19 -9.36
C LEU A 171 1.77 -7.80 -8.82
N PHE A 172 0.52 -7.62 -8.43
CA PHE A 172 0.08 -6.42 -7.70
C PHE A 172 -0.37 -6.78 -6.29
N LEU A 173 -0.23 -5.84 -5.36
CA LEU A 173 -0.66 -6.00 -3.98
C LEU A 173 -2.08 -5.43 -3.81
N ILE A 174 -2.98 -6.21 -3.23
CA ILE A 174 -4.31 -5.75 -2.78
C ILE A 174 -4.34 -5.72 -1.26
N LEU A 175 -4.78 -4.60 -0.69
CA LEU A 175 -5.19 -4.47 0.70
C LEU A 175 -6.72 -4.52 0.78
N PHE A 176 -7.25 -5.24 1.76
CA PHE A 176 -8.69 -5.35 2.01
C PHE A 176 -8.98 -5.60 3.48
N ILE A 177 -10.22 -5.35 3.91
CA ILE A 177 -10.73 -5.73 5.21
C ILE A 177 -11.54 -7.01 5.04
N ASN A 178 -11.15 -8.06 5.77
CA ASN A 178 -11.84 -9.34 5.71
C ASN A 178 -13.15 -9.34 6.54
N LYS A 179 -13.92 -10.43 6.48
CA LYS A 179 -15.16 -10.62 7.27
C LYS A 179 -14.98 -10.55 8.80
N LYS A 180 -13.74 -10.62 9.30
CA LYS A 180 -13.40 -10.47 10.73
C LYS A 180 -13.04 -9.02 11.10
N ASN A 181 -13.17 -8.08 10.16
CA ASN A 181 -12.78 -6.69 10.30
C ASN A 181 -11.26 -6.49 10.49
N GLU A 182 -10.46 -7.41 9.93
CA GLU A 182 -8.99 -7.36 9.95
C GLU A 182 -8.47 -6.92 8.58
N ILE A 183 -7.47 -6.03 8.59
CA ILE A 183 -6.79 -5.62 7.35
C ILE A 183 -5.82 -6.73 6.92
N GLN A 184 -5.96 -7.18 5.69
CA GLN A 184 -5.14 -8.21 5.08
C GLN A 184 -4.61 -7.76 3.73
N VAL A 185 -3.62 -8.51 3.24
CA VAL A 185 -3.04 -8.33 1.92
C VAL A 185 -3.08 -9.62 1.12
N ARG A 186 -3.15 -9.47 -0.19
CA ARG A 186 -3.06 -10.56 -1.17
C ARG A 186 -2.27 -10.08 -2.39
N LEU A 187 -1.56 -11.00 -3.03
CA LEU A 187 -0.99 -10.78 -4.35
C LEU A 187 -1.94 -11.33 -5.41
N GLY A 188 -2.17 -10.57 -6.47
CA GLY A 188 -3.01 -10.98 -7.61
C GLY A 188 -2.26 -11.00 -8.93
#